data_AF-A0A803P8U5-F1
#
_entry.id   AF-A0A803P8U5-F1
#
_cell.length_a   1.000
_cell.length_b   1.000
_cell.length_c   1.000
_cell.angle_alpha   90.00
_cell.angle_beta   90.00
_cell.angle_gamma   90.00
#
_symmetry.space_group_name_H-M   'P 1'
#
loop_
_entity.id
_entity.type
_entity.pdbx_description
1 polymer ?
#
loop_
_entity_poly.entity_id
_entity_poly.type
_entity_poly.pdbx_seq_one_letter_code
_entity_poly.pdbx_strand_id
1 'polypeptide(L)'
;MIIRLAEELIVSSHKTIDGRGARVHISNGGQITLQFVENVIIHGLHIHDIKAGNGGLIRDSMEHYGFRTRSDGDAISIYGSTRVWIDHISMSNCQDGLIDVIMASTAVTISNCHLTHHNEVMLFGASDGYSEDQVMQVTVAFNHFGQGLVQRMPRCRWGFIHVVNNDYTHWLMYAVGGSQHPTIISQGNRFIAPQDINCKEVTKRDYAPESVWKTWNWRSEGDLMMNGAFFVESGSTVKNVPNKDVINAKPGTFVTRLTRFAVQILIKVGRREWDEEVVQDLFVARDCNLILGIPIDIVDMDRWHMNSVEFDVWFKGVVERRNSTLMEEATVTAWSIWKARNDLLWDFKSMFVKRWVKPVNGMIKINVDGTVFAKECAYDGGIIARGADGNIIEAFAVFRLGEVQPMIAKIIGIKEALSWIKKKNRSVILIETDSLIATQALSRHAFYFWFTCD
;
A
#
# COMPACT_ATOMS: atom_id res chain seq x y z
N MET A 1 15.89 -4.87 -0.59
CA MET A 1 16.86 -3.99 0.09
C MET A 1 16.55 -3.96 1.58
N ILE A 2 17.55 -4.16 2.44
CA ILE A 2 17.43 -4.04 3.90
C ILE A 2 18.38 -2.93 4.35
N ILE A 3 17.86 -1.89 5.00
CA ILE A 3 18.59 -0.73 5.47
C ILE A 3 18.56 -0.74 7.00
N ARG A 4 19.75 -0.71 7.60
CA ARG A 4 19.91 -0.45 9.02
C ARG A 4 20.42 0.96 9.22
N LEU A 5 19.59 1.83 9.76
CA LEU A 5 19.99 3.20 10.11
C LEU A 5 20.89 3.17 11.34
N ALA A 6 22.05 3.83 11.26
CA ALA A 6 23.00 3.87 12.38
C ALA A 6 22.46 4.70 13.56
N GLU A 7 21.81 5.82 13.24
CA GLU A 7 21.11 6.75 14.13
C GLU A 7 19.83 7.22 13.42
N GLU A 8 19.07 8.16 13.98
CA GLU A 8 17.85 8.68 13.35
C GLU A 8 18.08 9.19 11.91
N LEU A 9 17.17 8.88 10.99
CA LEU A 9 17.11 9.49 9.68
C LEU A 9 16.26 10.76 9.73
N ILE A 10 16.91 11.92 9.69
CA ILE A 10 16.24 13.22 9.62
C ILE A 10 15.85 13.51 8.15
N VAL A 11 14.55 13.65 7.91
CA VAL A 11 14.01 13.92 6.57
C VAL A 11 13.69 15.40 6.44
N SER A 12 14.18 16.04 5.38
CA SER A 12 13.91 17.44 5.06
C SER A 12 12.55 17.63 4.35
N SER A 13 12.04 18.87 4.33
CA SER A 13 10.81 19.24 3.61
C SER A 13 10.86 18.90 2.11
N HIS A 14 9.68 18.76 1.51
CA HIS A 14 9.48 18.49 0.07
C HIS A 14 10.21 17.23 -0.39
N LYS A 15 9.87 16.11 0.24
CA LYS A 15 10.46 14.79 -0.06
C LYS A 15 9.38 13.74 -0.21
N THR A 16 9.67 12.79 -1.09
CA THR A 16 8.96 11.52 -1.16
C THR A 16 9.98 10.42 -0.95
N ILE A 17 9.78 9.58 0.06
CA ILE A 17 10.45 8.28 0.20
C ILE A 17 9.49 7.25 -0.40
N ASP A 18 9.90 6.62 -1.50
CA ASP A 18 9.04 5.74 -2.29
C ASP A 18 9.70 4.36 -2.44
N GLY A 19 9.07 3.34 -1.87
CA GLY A 19 9.49 1.94 -2.02
C GLY A 19 8.82 1.20 -3.16
N ARG A 20 7.99 1.83 -4.00
CA ARG A 20 7.33 1.11 -5.12
C ARG A 20 8.34 0.45 -6.05
N GLY A 21 8.01 -0.75 -6.49
CA GLY A 21 8.85 -1.55 -7.39
C GLY A 21 10.11 -2.12 -6.73
N ALA A 22 10.26 -2.00 -5.41
CA ALA A 22 11.35 -2.61 -4.66
C ALA A 22 10.91 -3.01 -3.25
N ARG A 23 11.36 -4.17 -2.78
CA ARG A 23 11.13 -4.55 -1.38
C ARG A 23 12.11 -3.82 -0.45
N VAL A 24 11.68 -2.75 0.20
CA VAL A 24 12.53 -1.93 1.09
C VAL A 24 12.18 -2.15 2.55
N HIS A 25 13.13 -2.69 3.32
CA HIS A 25 13.04 -2.83 4.76
C HIS A 25 13.93 -1.80 5.45
N ILE A 26 13.41 -1.10 6.46
CA ILE A 26 14.18 -0.31 7.42
C ILE A 26 14.06 -1.01 8.77
N SER A 27 15.15 -1.56 9.29
CA SER A 27 15.09 -2.37 10.50
C SER A 27 16.38 -2.42 11.31
N ASN A 28 16.25 -2.83 12.58
CA ASN A 28 17.36 -3.09 13.51
C ASN A 28 18.29 -1.88 13.78
N GLY A 29 17.80 -0.67 13.50
CA GLY A 29 18.53 0.59 13.56
C GLY A 29 17.66 1.71 14.13
N GLY A 30 18.07 2.96 13.90
CA GLY A 30 17.33 4.16 14.35
C GLY A 30 16.02 4.42 13.59
N GLN A 31 15.22 5.34 14.12
CA GLN A 31 13.92 5.76 13.59
C GLN A 31 14.00 6.74 12.41
N ILE A 32 12.88 6.98 11.74
CA ILE A 32 12.71 8.08 10.79
C ILE A 32 12.08 9.26 11.53
N THR A 33 12.64 10.46 11.39
CA THR A 33 12.18 11.65 12.11
C THR A 33 11.88 12.80 11.14
N LEU A 34 10.64 13.26 11.17
CA LEU A 34 10.12 14.44 10.47
C LEU A 34 10.01 15.59 11.47
N GLN A 35 11.05 16.39 11.62
CA GLN A 35 11.10 17.47 12.61
C GLN A 35 11.09 18.85 11.95
N PHE A 36 10.07 19.66 12.25
CA PHE A 36 9.88 21.02 11.72
C PHE A 36 9.89 21.09 10.19
N VAL A 37 9.27 20.11 9.54
CA VAL A 37 9.25 19.99 8.07
C VAL A 37 7.85 20.01 7.52
N GLU A 38 7.77 20.20 6.21
CA GLU A 38 6.52 20.20 5.48
C GLU A 38 6.57 19.45 4.15
N ASN A 39 5.41 18.99 3.69
CA ASN A 39 5.24 18.34 2.38
C ASN A 39 6.11 17.08 2.24
N VAL A 40 5.87 16.09 3.10
CA VAL A 40 6.61 14.82 3.10
C VAL A 40 5.66 13.65 2.83
N ILE A 41 6.06 12.75 1.93
CA ILE A 41 5.38 11.49 1.66
C ILE A 41 6.34 10.34 2.01
N ILE A 42 5.86 9.38 2.80
CA ILE A 42 6.58 8.11 3.03
C ILE A 42 5.65 6.99 2.57
N HIS A 43 6.08 6.27 1.55
CA HIS A 43 5.24 5.31 0.86
C HIS A 43 5.95 4.00 0.56
N GLY A 44 5.26 2.88 0.80
CA GLY A 44 5.67 1.56 0.30
C GLY A 44 6.89 0.96 1.01
N LEU A 45 7.04 1.19 2.30
CA LEU A 45 8.15 0.66 3.09
C LEU A 45 7.70 -0.45 4.05
N HIS A 46 8.64 -1.30 4.45
CA HIS A 46 8.50 -2.17 5.62
C HIS A 46 9.41 -1.64 6.73
N ILE A 47 8.85 -1.23 7.87
CA ILE A 47 9.61 -0.64 8.99
C ILE A 47 9.39 -1.49 10.24
N HIS A 48 10.43 -2.14 10.74
CA HIS A 48 10.27 -3.06 11.87
C HIS A 48 11.53 -3.23 12.69
N ASP A 49 11.41 -3.72 13.93
CA ASP A 49 12.55 -3.95 14.83
C ASP A 49 13.40 -2.69 15.07
N ILE A 50 12.80 -1.51 15.00
CA ILE A 50 13.49 -0.24 15.25
C ILE A 50 13.93 -0.16 16.72
N LYS A 51 15.08 0.46 16.93
CA LYS A 51 15.73 0.64 18.24
C LYS A 51 16.04 2.11 18.47
N ALA A 52 16.12 2.49 19.74
CA ALA A 52 16.62 3.80 20.14
C ALA A 52 18.04 4.03 19.59
N GLY A 53 18.23 5.15 18.90
CA GLY A 53 19.56 5.67 18.55
C GLY A 53 20.19 6.37 19.74
N ASN A 54 21.52 6.34 19.87
CA ASN A 54 22.20 7.02 20.98
C ASN A 54 22.24 8.55 20.82
N GLY A 55 21.94 9.05 19.62
CA GLY A 55 22.07 10.46 19.27
C GLY A 55 23.51 10.85 18.95
N GLY A 56 23.86 12.12 19.18
CA GLY A 56 25.15 12.71 18.82
C GLY A 56 25.02 13.68 17.65
N LEU A 57 26.11 13.89 16.91
CA LEU A 57 26.10 14.74 15.72
C LEU A 57 25.49 13.98 14.54
N ILE A 58 24.27 14.34 14.18
CA ILE A 58 23.50 13.74 13.09
C ILE A 58 23.29 14.78 12.01
N ARG A 59 23.48 14.37 10.74
CA ARG A 59 23.23 15.24 9.59
C ARG A 59 21.74 15.48 9.42
N ASP A 60 21.30 16.72 9.53
CA ASP A 60 19.89 17.12 9.39
C ASP A 60 19.61 17.88 8.08
N SER A 61 20.67 18.28 7.35
CA SER A 61 20.57 18.86 6.00
C SER A 61 21.82 18.59 5.17
N MET A 62 21.86 19.06 3.91
CA MET A 62 23.03 18.85 3.06
C MET A 62 24.30 19.52 3.60
N GLU A 63 24.20 20.56 4.43
CA GLU A 63 25.38 21.32 4.85
C GLU A 63 25.52 21.40 6.38
N HIS A 64 24.64 20.74 7.14
CA HIS A 64 24.57 20.88 8.59
C HIS A 64 24.47 19.54 9.32
N TYR A 65 25.13 19.50 10.49
CA TYR A 65 25.00 18.45 11.49
C TYR A 65 24.49 19.08 12.79
N GLY A 66 23.33 18.62 13.24
CA GLY A 66 22.75 19.00 14.51
C GLY A 66 23.12 18.02 15.62
N PHE A 67 23.27 18.52 16.84
CA PHE A 67 23.34 17.65 18.00
C PHE A 67 21.93 17.12 18.33
N ARG A 68 21.81 15.80 18.46
CA ARG A 68 20.58 15.07 18.78
C ARG A 68 20.76 14.28 20.06
N THR A 69 19.74 14.25 20.90
CA THR A 69 19.70 13.35 22.06
C THR A 69 19.38 11.92 21.62
N ARG A 70 19.40 10.99 22.58
CA ARG A 70 18.87 9.64 22.38
C ARG A 70 17.45 9.71 21.82
N SER A 71 17.17 8.90 20.81
CA SER A 71 15.83 8.75 20.23
C SER A 71 15.05 7.67 20.98
N ASP A 72 13.72 7.72 20.92
CA ASP A 72 12.86 6.80 21.69
C ASP A 72 12.83 5.39 21.04
N GLY A 73 12.91 5.34 19.71
CA GLY A 73 12.90 4.11 18.93
C GLY A 73 11.55 3.82 18.27
N ASP A 74 10.84 4.88 17.87
CA ASP A 74 9.61 4.78 17.07
C ASP A 74 9.89 4.28 15.66
N ALA A 75 8.88 3.84 14.90
CA ALA A 75 9.08 3.65 13.46
C ALA A 75 9.23 5.01 12.75
N ILE A 76 8.27 5.92 12.96
CA ILE A 76 8.23 7.27 12.39
C ILE A 76 7.77 8.27 13.47
N SER A 77 8.58 9.30 13.72
CA SER A 77 8.22 10.42 14.59
C SER A 77 7.99 11.70 13.78
N ILE A 78 6.81 12.30 13.94
CA ILE A 78 6.35 13.51 13.26
C ILE A 78 6.22 14.63 14.30
N TYR A 79 7.19 15.53 14.29
CA TYR A 79 7.40 16.55 15.32
C TYR A 79 7.31 17.95 14.72
N GLY A 80 6.33 18.77 15.13
CA GLY A 80 6.15 20.13 14.62
C GLY A 80 6.06 20.23 13.10
N SER A 81 5.52 19.21 12.43
CA SER A 81 5.52 19.09 10.97
C SER A 81 4.12 19.22 10.37
N THR A 82 4.02 19.61 9.11
CA THR A 82 2.73 19.80 8.43
C THR A 82 2.66 19.21 7.02
N ARG A 83 1.48 18.76 6.59
CA ARG A 83 1.26 18.16 5.25
C ARG A 83 2.16 16.94 5.06
N VAL A 84 1.90 15.92 5.88
CA VAL A 84 2.60 14.64 5.86
C VAL A 84 1.64 13.54 5.43
N TRP A 85 2.09 12.67 4.53
CA TRP A 85 1.32 11.49 4.11
C TRP A 85 2.15 10.22 4.32
N ILE A 86 1.67 9.36 5.22
CA ILE A 86 2.21 8.03 5.48
C ILE A 86 1.28 7.03 4.81
N ASP A 87 1.78 6.27 3.84
CA ASP A 87 0.90 5.48 2.97
C ASP A 87 1.49 4.11 2.59
N HIS A 88 0.66 3.05 2.60
CA HIS A 88 1.09 1.70 2.20
C HIS A 88 2.38 1.24 2.90
N ILE A 89 2.50 1.50 4.20
CA ILE A 89 3.62 1.03 5.01
C ILE A 89 3.18 -0.19 5.83
N SER A 90 4.06 -1.20 5.91
CA SER A 90 3.93 -2.25 6.91
C SER A 90 4.83 -1.96 8.11
N MET A 91 4.29 -1.96 9.33
CA MET A 91 5.09 -1.70 10.53
C MET A 91 4.83 -2.71 11.65
N SER A 92 5.90 -3.07 12.38
CA SER A 92 5.81 -3.98 13.53
C SER A 92 7.01 -3.89 14.48
N ASN A 93 6.83 -4.36 15.72
CA ASN A 93 7.91 -4.64 16.68
C ASN A 93 8.99 -3.53 16.87
N CYS A 94 8.60 -2.26 16.84
CA CYS A 94 9.50 -1.16 17.19
C CYS A 94 9.69 -1.07 18.71
N GLN A 95 10.73 -0.35 19.16
CA GLN A 95 11.09 -0.31 20.58
C GLN A 95 10.10 0.52 21.41
N ASP A 96 9.67 1.67 20.89
CA ASP A 96 8.67 2.54 21.53
C ASP A 96 7.35 2.52 20.75
N GLY A 97 6.98 3.58 20.00
CA GLY A 97 5.78 3.60 19.17
C GLY A 97 5.97 3.12 17.72
N LEU A 98 4.89 2.99 16.94
CA LEU A 98 5.02 2.92 15.47
C LEU A 98 4.99 4.32 14.86
N ILE A 99 3.93 5.09 15.13
CA ILE A 99 3.78 6.44 14.57
C ILE A 99 3.40 7.45 15.65
N ASP A 100 4.27 8.43 15.84
CA ASP A 100 4.04 9.54 16.75
C ASP A 100 3.78 10.83 15.96
N VAL A 101 2.67 11.51 16.25
CA VAL A 101 2.33 12.82 15.70
C VAL A 101 2.20 13.79 16.87
N ILE A 102 3.20 14.65 17.04
CA ILE A 102 3.36 15.42 18.28
C ILE A 102 3.80 16.85 17.98
N MET A 103 3.76 17.69 19.01
CA MET A 103 4.33 19.04 19.01
C MET A 103 3.71 19.94 17.95
N ALA A 104 2.37 20.04 17.96
CA ALA A 104 1.56 20.85 17.06
C ALA A 104 1.66 20.43 15.58
N SER A 105 2.07 19.18 15.31
CA SER A 105 1.98 18.61 13.97
C SER A 105 0.53 18.56 13.48
N THR A 106 0.30 18.88 12.21
CA THR A 106 -1.06 18.99 11.66
C THR A 106 -1.14 18.72 10.15
N ALA A 107 -2.33 18.44 9.63
CA ALA A 107 -2.54 18.00 8.25
C ALA A 107 -1.72 16.72 7.95
N VAL A 108 -1.95 15.67 8.74
CA VAL A 108 -1.31 14.36 8.58
C VAL A 108 -2.35 13.34 8.12
N THR A 109 -2.02 12.55 7.10
CA THR A 109 -2.82 11.39 6.68
C THR A 109 -2.00 10.13 6.83
N ILE A 110 -2.56 9.12 7.50
CA ILE A 110 -1.99 7.79 7.64
C ILE A 110 -2.97 6.82 6.98
N SER A 111 -2.58 6.26 5.83
CA SER A 111 -3.49 5.45 5.03
C SER A 111 -2.91 4.17 4.45
N ASN A 112 -3.80 3.20 4.20
CA ASN A 112 -3.45 1.93 3.57
C ASN A 112 -2.28 1.21 4.25
N CYS A 113 -2.02 1.45 5.53
CA CYS A 113 -0.93 0.81 6.26
C CYS A 113 -1.38 -0.51 6.88
N HIS A 114 -0.43 -1.41 7.09
CA HIS A 114 -0.64 -2.68 7.80
C HIS A 114 0.23 -2.71 9.05
N LEU A 115 -0.42 -2.75 10.20
CA LEU A 115 0.25 -2.60 11.50
C LEU A 115 0.00 -3.86 12.30
N THR A 116 1.06 -4.47 12.84
CA THR A 116 0.99 -5.74 13.58
C THR A 116 2.03 -5.79 14.70
N HIS A 117 1.87 -6.73 15.64
CA HIS A 117 2.86 -7.11 16.65
C HIS A 117 3.49 -5.94 17.38
N HIS A 118 2.66 -5.13 18.04
CA HIS A 118 3.13 -3.93 18.70
C HIS A 118 2.18 -3.45 19.81
N ASN A 119 2.74 -2.91 20.90
CA ASN A 119 1.95 -2.46 22.03
C ASN A 119 1.36 -1.06 21.78
N GLU A 120 2.22 -0.07 21.51
CA GLU A 120 1.86 1.34 21.48
C GLU A 120 1.82 1.86 20.03
N VAL A 121 0.72 1.61 19.32
CA VAL A 121 0.71 1.72 17.85
C VAL A 121 0.84 3.16 17.35
N MET A 122 -0.09 4.05 17.70
CA MET A 122 -0.09 5.44 17.26
C MET A 122 -0.41 6.42 18.39
N LEU A 123 0.48 7.39 18.61
CA LEU A 123 0.29 8.44 19.61
C LEU A 123 0.15 9.81 18.95
N PHE A 124 -1.01 10.44 19.15
CA PHE A 124 -1.31 11.76 18.65
C PHE A 124 -1.38 12.75 19.82
N GLY A 125 -0.32 13.54 19.95
CA GLY A 125 -0.03 14.45 21.07
C GLY A 125 0.60 13.72 22.26
N ALA A 126 1.83 14.09 22.63
CA ALA A 126 2.64 13.37 23.62
C ALA A 126 2.27 13.71 25.08
N SER A 127 1.87 14.97 25.33
CA SER A 127 1.75 15.52 26.69
C SER A 127 0.36 16.04 27.00
N ASP A 128 -0.09 15.73 28.21
CA ASP A 128 -1.34 16.26 28.76
C ASP A 128 -1.28 17.77 29.04
N GLY A 129 -0.08 18.36 29.07
CA GLY A 129 0.13 19.79 29.33
C GLY A 129 0.41 20.64 28.08
N TYR A 130 0.45 20.05 26.89
CA TYR A 130 0.84 20.76 25.66
C TYR A 130 -0.38 21.12 24.81
N SER A 131 -1.07 22.19 25.19
CA SER A 131 -2.32 22.63 24.54
C SER A 131 -2.16 23.12 23.09
N GLU A 132 -0.93 23.36 22.61
CA GLU A 132 -0.70 23.72 21.21
C GLU A 132 -1.08 22.58 20.24
N ASP A 133 -1.16 21.33 20.71
CA ASP A 133 -1.68 20.19 19.94
C ASP A 133 -3.16 20.35 19.55
N GLN A 134 -3.89 21.37 20.04
CA GLN A 134 -5.25 21.68 19.58
C GLN A 134 -5.34 21.96 18.07
N VAL A 135 -4.24 22.40 17.44
CA VAL A 135 -4.19 22.63 15.99
C VAL A 135 -4.11 21.34 15.17
N MET A 136 -3.85 20.21 15.83
CA MET A 136 -3.62 18.92 15.19
C MET A 136 -4.86 18.45 14.42
N GLN A 137 -4.64 18.04 13.18
CA GLN A 137 -5.64 17.40 12.33
C GLN A 137 -5.01 16.16 11.69
N VAL A 138 -5.52 14.98 12.05
CA VAL A 138 -5.03 13.70 11.54
C VAL A 138 -6.17 12.87 10.94
N THR A 139 -5.93 12.34 9.74
CA THR A 139 -6.82 11.34 9.12
C THR A 139 -6.16 9.97 9.16
N VAL A 140 -6.84 9.00 9.77
CA VAL A 140 -6.45 7.58 9.80
C VAL A 140 -7.44 6.84 8.91
N ALA A 141 -7.00 6.38 7.74
CA ALA A 141 -7.91 5.85 6.73
C ALA A 141 -7.45 4.55 6.07
N PHE A 142 -8.34 3.59 5.88
CA PHE A 142 -8.07 2.38 5.09
C PHE A 142 -6.91 1.51 5.62
N ASN A 143 -6.53 1.67 6.88
CA ASN A 143 -5.47 0.86 7.50
C ASN A 143 -6.02 -0.49 7.96
N HIS A 144 -5.15 -1.49 7.99
CA HIS A 144 -5.41 -2.77 8.65
C HIS A 144 -4.63 -2.82 9.97
N PHE A 145 -5.37 -2.86 11.08
CA PHE A 145 -4.87 -3.07 12.43
C PHE A 145 -4.99 -4.54 12.77
N GLY A 146 -3.88 -5.23 12.54
CA GLY A 146 -3.80 -6.68 12.52
C GLY A 146 -3.28 -7.29 13.81
N GLN A 147 -2.92 -8.56 13.70
CA GLN A 147 -2.52 -9.45 14.79
C GLN A 147 -1.46 -8.84 15.72
N GLY A 148 -1.59 -9.15 17.01
CA GLY A 148 -0.58 -8.81 18.02
C GLY A 148 -0.54 -7.34 18.42
N LEU A 149 -1.48 -6.52 17.95
CA LEU A 149 -1.64 -5.15 18.43
C LEU A 149 -2.30 -5.11 19.82
N VAL A 150 -1.82 -4.24 20.71
CA VAL A 150 -2.39 -4.11 22.06
C VAL A 150 -3.34 -2.93 22.16
N GLN A 151 -2.88 -1.72 21.82
CA GLN A 151 -3.62 -0.47 22.05
C GLN A 151 -3.18 0.69 21.14
N ARG A 152 -3.84 1.85 21.30
CA ARG A 152 -3.49 3.13 20.65
C ARG A 152 -3.62 3.13 19.12
N MET A 153 -4.80 2.80 18.61
CA MET A 153 -5.09 2.74 17.17
C MET A 153 -6.20 3.73 16.72
N PRO A 154 -6.11 5.05 17.00
CA PRO A 154 -5.02 5.78 17.67
C PRO A 154 -5.28 6.07 19.17
N ARG A 155 -4.27 6.59 19.88
CA ARG A 155 -4.44 7.29 21.18
C ARG A 155 -4.20 8.78 21.01
N CYS A 156 -5.19 9.60 21.34
CA CYS A 156 -5.23 11.01 20.96
C CYS A 156 -5.29 11.98 22.14
N ARG A 157 -4.80 13.19 21.92
CA ARG A 157 -4.97 14.36 22.78
C ARG A 157 -5.33 15.59 21.95
N TRP A 158 -6.16 16.47 22.52
CA TRP A 158 -6.48 17.80 22.00
C TRP A 158 -7.18 17.86 20.64
N GLY A 159 -6.46 17.62 19.54
CA GLY A 159 -6.86 17.96 18.17
C GLY A 159 -8.04 17.19 17.59
N PHE A 160 -8.19 17.29 16.27
CA PHE A 160 -9.22 16.64 15.48
C PHE A 160 -8.68 15.40 14.78
N ILE A 161 -9.32 14.25 15.03
CA ILE A 161 -8.94 12.97 14.44
C ILE A 161 -10.13 12.36 13.72
N HIS A 162 -9.93 12.07 12.44
CA HIS A 162 -10.90 11.38 11.62
C HIS A 162 -10.42 9.94 11.37
N VAL A 163 -11.15 8.98 11.93
CA VAL A 163 -10.86 7.54 11.81
C VAL A 163 -11.89 6.94 10.86
N VAL A 164 -11.48 6.63 9.63
CA VAL A 164 -12.43 6.31 8.56
C VAL A 164 -12.08 5.04 7.79
N ASN A 165 -13.05 4.13 7.67
CA ASN A 165 -12.94 2.90 6.88
C ASN A 165 -11.67 2.05 7.14
N ASN A 166 -11.19 2.02 8.39
CA ASN A 166 -10.12 1.13 8.83
C ASN A 166 -10.69 -0.22 9.28
N ASP A 167 -9.84 -1.24 9.21
CA ASP A 167 -10.15 -2.60 9.60
C ASP A 167 -9.39 -2.99 10.87
N TYR A 168 -10.14 -3.17 11.96
CA TYR A 168 -9.62 -3.57 13.26
C TYR A 168 -9.98 -5.02 13.51
N THR A 169 -9.03 -5.90 13.22
CA THR A 169 -9.21 -7.34 13.42
C THR A 169 -8.69 -7.78 14.79
N HIS A 170 -7.75 -7.02 15.38
CA HIS A 170 -7.15 -7.35 16.67
C HIS A 170 -6.85 -6.10 17.51
N TRP A 171 -7.04 -6.25 18.83
CA TRP A 171 -6.46 -5.43 19.88
C TRP A 171 -6.38 -6.29 21.16
N LEU A 172 -5.58 -5.90 22.15
CA LEU A 172 -5.49 -6.65 23.42
C LEU A 172 -5.85 -5.81 24.65
N MET A 173 -6.19 -4.53 24.46
CA MET A 173 -6.69 -3.67 25.52
C MET A 173 -7.82 -2.75 25.05
N TYR A 174 -7.57 -1.89 24.06
CA TYR A 174 -8.58 -1.06 23.40
C TYR A 174 -8.12 -0.68 22.00
N ALA A 175 -9.02 -0.26 21.12
CA ALA A 175 -8.64 0.23 19.80
C ALA A 175 -8.41 1.74 19.80
N VAL A 176 -9.43 2.53 20.10
CA VAL A 176 -9.39 3.99 19.99
C VAL A 176 -9.39 4.61 21.38
N GLY A 177 -8.42 5.46 21.71
CA GLY A 177 -8.29 6.03 23.04
C GLY A 177 -7.85 7.48 23.08
N GLY A 178 -7.79 8.05 24.28
CA GLY A 178 -7.34 9.42 24.45
C GLY A 178 -7.60 10.04 25.81
N SER A 179 -6.99 11.21 25.98
CA SER A 179 -7.05 12.06 27.17
C SER A 179 -6.99 13.53 26.72
N GLN A 180 -7.35 14.50 27.56
CA GLN A 180 -7.36 15.92 27.18
C GLN A 180 -8.25 16.24 25.95
N HIS A 181 -9.50 15.77 25.99
CA HIS A 181 -10.59 16.21 25.12
C HIS A 181 -10.36 16.23 23.58
N PRO A 182 -9.71 15.21 22.98
CA PRO A 182 -9.62 15.11 21.53
C PRO A 182 -11.01 14.98 20.91
N THR A 183 -11.19 15.54 19.72
CA THR A 183 -12.37 15.26 18.89
C THR A 183 -12.06 14.06 18.01
N ILE A 184 -12.81 12.96 18.18
CA ILE A 184 -12.63 11.73 17.43
C ILE A 184 -13.91 11.40 16.68
N ILE A 185 -13.80 11.33 15.35
CA ILE A 185 -14.91 10.99 14.46
C ILE A 185 -14.57 9.65 13.80
N SER A 186 -15.20 8.58 14.32
CA SER A 186 -15.10 7.22 13.78
C SER A 186 -16.23 7.02 12.77
N GLN A 187 -15.89 6.73 11.52
CA GLN A 187 -16.88 6.51 10.47
C GLN A 187 -16.56 5.31 9.58
N GLY A 188 -17.54 4.41 9.44
CA GLY A 188 -17.45 3.31 8.49
C GLY A 188 -16.31 2.32 8.74
N ASN A 189 -15.75 2.25 9.94
CA ASN A 189 -14.73 1.26 10.32
C ASN A 189 -15.36 -0.12 10.55
N ARG A 190 -14.53 -1.16 10.58
CA ARG A 190 -14.94 -2.50 11.04
C ARG A 190 -14.15 -2.85 12.29
N PHE A 191 -14.85 -3.24 13.35
CA PHE A 191 -14.27 -3.63 14.63
C PHE A 191 -14.66 -5.07 14.96
N ILE A 192 -13.69 -5.97 15.01
CA ILE A 192 -13.89 -7.35 15.47
C ILE A 192 -13.27 -7.47 16.86
N ALA A 193 -14.12 -7.46 17.90
CA ALA A 193 -13.59 -7.55 19.25
C ALA A 193 -12.86 -8.88 19.51
N PRO A 194 -11.81 -8.87 20.35
CA PRO A 194 -11.16 -10.08 20.84
C PRO A 194 -12.14 -11.00 21.58
N GLN A 195 -11.75 -12.25 21.83
CA GLN A 195 -12.58 -13.16 22.63
C GLN A 195 -12.67 -12.74 24.10
N ASP A 196 -11.65 -12.05 24.62
CA ASP A 196 -11.67 -11.51 25.98
C ASP A 196 -12.85 -10.54 26.18
N ILE A 197 -13.66 -10.82 27.20
CA ILE A 197 -14.83 -10.03 27.57
C ILE A 197 -14.45 -8.62 28.06
N ASN A 198 -13.22 -8.44 28.57
CA ASN A 198 -12.74 -7.16 29.05
C ASN A 198 -12.27 -6.23 27.91
N CYS A 199 -12.16 -6.76 26.69
CA CYS A 199 -11.68 -6.03 25.52
C CYS A 199 -12.78 -5.75 24.49
N LYS A 200 -14.07 -5.80 24.90
CA LYS A 200 -15.21 -5.55 23.98
C LYS A 200 -15.44 -4.08 23.68
N GLU A 201 -15.10 -3.19 24.62
CA GLU A 201 -15.18 -1.75 24.39
C GLU A 201 -14.06 -1.32 23.44
N VAL A 202 -14.44 -0.74 22.30
CA VAL A 202 -13.50 -0.18 21.31
C VAL A 202 -12.75 1.03 21.90
N THR A 203 -13.44 1.78 22.76
CA THR A 203 -13.02 3.07 23.28
C THR A 203 -12.32 3.00 24.64
N LYS A 204 -11.34 3.88 24.87
CA LYS A 204 -10.74 4.08 26.20
C LYS A 204 -10.47 5.55 26.50
N ARG A 205 -11.15 6.10 27.52
CA ARG A 205 -10.87 7.44 28.05
C ARG A 205 -9.91 7.32 29.23
N ASP A 206 -8.76 7.96 29.12
CA ASP A 206 -7.76 7.99 30.17
C ASP A 206 -7.80 9.29 30.96
N TYR A 207 -7.47 9.18 32.25
CA TYR A 207 -7.19 10.30 33.18
C TYR A 207 -8.32 11.33 33.35
N ALA A 208 -9.55 10.99 32.98
CA ALA A 208 -10.73 11.83 33.17
C ALA A 208 -11.91 11.01 33.74
N PRO A 209 -12.65 11.52 34.74
CA PRO A 209 -13.90 10.90 35.17
C PRO A 209 -14.99 11.10 34.09
N GLU A 210 -16.04 10.28 34.16
CA GLU A 210 -17.16 10.30 33.22
C GLU A 210 -17.86 11.66 33.12
N SER A 211 -17.96 12.39 34.24
CA SER A 211 -18.51 13.76 34.24
C SER A 211 -17.73 14.74 33.37
N VAL A 212 -16.45 14.46 33.12
CA VAL A 212 -15.57 15.28 32.27
C VAL A 212 -15.58 14.74 30.85
N TRP A 213 -15.26 13.46 30.63
CA TRP A 213 -15.08 12.98 29.27
C TRP A 213 -16.40 12.87 28.48
N LYS A 214 -17.56 12.84 29.14
CA LYS A 214 -18.85 12.89 28.46
C LYS A 214 -19.05 14.13 27.60
N THR A 215 -18.31 15.22 27.86
CA THR A 215 -18.37 16.43 27.03
C THR A 215 -17.50 16.36 25.78
N TRP A 216 -16.58 15.37 25.69
CA TRP A 216 -15.67 15.22 24.55
C TRP A 216 -16.42 14.64 23.35
N ASN A 217 -16.15 15.14 22.16
CA ASN A 217 -16.83 14.72 20.94
C ASN A 217 -16.21 13.44 20.39
N TRP A 218 -16.69 12.27 20.83
CA TRP A 218 -16.30 10.96 20.32
C TRP A 218 -17.54 10.32 19.68
N ARG A 219 -17.54 10.24 18.35
CA ARG A 219 -18.69 9.81 17.55
C ARG A 219 -18.35 8.56 16.74
N SER A 220 -19.33 7.70 16.55
CA SER A 220 -19.26 6.47 15.75
C SER A 220 -20.43 6.43 14.78
N GLU A 221 -20.17 6.49 13.47
CA GLU A 221 -21.21 6.56 12.44
C GLU A 221 -20.97 5.54 11.33
N GLY A 222 -21.91 4.61 11.12
CA GLY A 222 -21.79 3.60 10.06
C GLY A 222 -20.71 2.53 10.30
N ASP A 223 -20.12 2.48 11.49
CA ASP A 223 -19.17 1.46 11.91
C ASP A 223 -19.84 0.07 12.01
N LEU A 224 -19.11 -0.96 11.61
CA LEU A 224 -19.52 -2.36 11.73
C LEU A 224 -18.88 -2.98 12.97
N MET A 225 -19.70 -3.27 13.98
CA MET A 225 -19.29 -3.90 15.23
C MET A 225 -19.51 -5.41 15.17
N MET A 226 -18.47 -6.20 15.47
CA MET A 226 -18.49 -7.66 15.42
C MET A 226 -17.93 -8.26 16.71
N ASN A 227 -18.34 -9.50 17.00
CA ASN A 227 -17.94 -10.26 18.19
C ASN A 227 -18.20 -9.51 19.52
N GLY A 228 -19.27 -8.73 19.60
CA GLY A 228 -19.63 -7.96 20.79
C GLY A 228 -18.86 -6.66 20.96
N ALA A 229 -18.10 -6.21 19.95
CA ALA A 229 -17.53 -4.87 19.95
C ALA A 229 -18.61 -3.80 20.17
N PHE A 230 -18.28 -2.73 20.88
CA PHE A 230 -19.13 -1.55 20.96
C PHE A 230 -18.29 -0.28 21.16
N PHE A 231 -18.82 0.84 20.68
CA PHE A 231 -18.23 2.16 20.84
C PHE A 231 -19.11 2.97 21.79
N VAL A 232 -18.56 3.43 22.91
CA VAL A 232 -19.28 4.35 23.80
C VAL A 232 -19.12 5.74 23.22
N GLU A 233 -20.22 6.39 22.80
CA GLU A 233 -20.17 7.75 22.25
C GLU A 233 -20.25 8.82 23.34
N SER A 234 -19.80 10.03 23.03
CA SER A 234 -19.90 11.20 23.91
C SER A 234 -19.97 12.51 23.13
N GLY A 235 -20.28 13.60 23.83
CA GLY A 235 -20.35 14.94 23.24
C GLY A 235 -21.57 15.14 22.33
N SER A 236 -21.47 16.14 21.46
CA SER A 236 -22.53 16.55 20.55
C SER A 236 -22.17 16.23 19.09
N THR A 237 -23.17 16.16 18.22
CA THR A 237 -22.93 16.01 16.78
C THR A 237 -22.06 17.15 16.26
N VAL A 238 -20.98 16.82 15.55
CA VAL A 238 -20.04 17.83 15.02
C VAL A 238 -20.67 18.50 13.79
N LYS A 239 -21.25 19.69 13.99
CA LYS A 239 -22.01 20.42 12.95
C LYS A 239 -21.15 21.08 11.87
N ASN A 240 -19.82 21.17 12.07
CA ASN A 240 -18.90 21.93 11.23
C ASN A 240 -17.63 21.13 10.91
N VAL A 241 -17.75 19.88 10.48
CA VAL A 241 -16.59 19.22 9.87
C VAL A 241 -16.39 19.84 8.48
N PRO A 242 -15.21 20.41 8.13
CA PRO A 242 -15.00 21.02 6.84
C PRO A 242 -15.21 19.99 5.71
N ASN A 243 -16.33 20.09 4.99
CA ASN A 243 -16.76 19.13 3.98
C ASN A 243 -15.76 18.89 2.82
N LYS A 244 -14.73 19.75 2.67
CA LYS A 244 -13.72 19.63 1.61
C LYS A 244 -12.49 18.80 2.01
N ASP A 245 -12.24 18.64 3.30
CA ASP A 245 -10.99 18.06 3.82
C ASP A 245 -11.23 16.74 4.58
N VAL A 246 -12.44 16.18 4.46
CA VAL A 246 -12.86 14.95 5.16
C VAL A 246 -13.20 13.90 4.11
N ILE A 247 -12.69 12.69 4.33
CA ILE A 247 -12.99 11.54 3.47
C ILE A 247 -14.44 11.10 3.71
N ASN A 248 -15.24 11.00 2.65
CA ASN A 248 -16.59 10.45 2.78
C ASN A 248 -16.54 8.95 3.13
N ALA A 249 -17.09 8.58 4.28
CA ALA A 249 -17.10 7.20 4.73
C ALA A 249 -18.03 6.31 3.88
N LYS A 250 -17.56 5.09 3.58
CA LYS A 250 -18.41 3.97 3.17
C LYS A 250 -18.94 3.22 4.41
N PRO A 251 -20.02 2.43 4.31
CA PRO A 251 -20.45 1.56 5.41
C PRO A 251 -19.33 0.59 5.83
N GLY A 252 -19.25 0.24 7.12
CA GLY A 252 -18.24 -0.68 7.68
C GLY A 252 -18.17 -2.06 7.01
N THR A 253 -19.25 -2.49 6.35
CA THR A 253 -19.30 -3.72 5.54
C THR A 253 -18.41 -3.68 4.29
N PHE A 254 -18.00 -2.50 3.83
CA PHE A 254 -17.08 -2.33 2.70
C PHE A 254 -15.61 -2.38 3.12
N VAL A 255 -15.31 -2.38 4.42
CA VAL A 255 -13.93 -2.24 4.91
C VAL A 255 -13.01 -3.33 4.40
N THR A 256 -13.45 -4.61 4.38
CA THR A 256 -12.66 -5.72 3.78
C THR A 256 -12.21 -5.41 2.35
N ARG A 257 -13.01 -4.65 1.60
CA ARG A 257 -12.72 -4.24 0.22
C ARG A 257 -11.82 -3.02 0.15
N LEU A 258 -11.86 -2.14 1.13
CA LEU A 258 -11.08 -0.91 1.14
C LEU A 258 -9.66 -1.16 1.63
N THR A 259 -9.50 -2.05 2.61
CA THR A 259 -8.22 -2.34 3.27
C THR A 259 -7.46 -3.53 2.66
N ARG A 260 -8.02 -4.19 1.64
CA ARG A 260 -7.43 -5.40 1.02
C ARG A 260 -6.01 -5.22 0.45
N PHE A 261 -5.62 -3.97 0.16
CA PHE A 261 -4.31 -3.62 -0.39
C PHE A 261 -3.41 -2.94 0.65
N ALA A 262 -3.80 -2.95 1.93
CA ALA A 262 -2.99 -2.41 3.01
C ALA A 262 -1.64 -3.14 3.16
N VAL A 263 -1.52 -4.34 2.57
CA VAL A 263 -0.27 -5.09 2.47
C VAL A 263 0.14 -5.20 1.00
N GLN A 264 1.40 -4.90 0.72
CA GLN A 264 1.95 -5.03 -0.64
C GLN A 264 2.14 -6.49 -1.07
N ILE A 265 2.49 -7.41 -0.14
CA ILE A 265 2.91 -8.78 -0.45
C ILE A 265 2.37 -9.80 0.58
N LEU A 266 1.86 -10.94 0.10
CA LEU A 266 1.39 -12.08 0.93
C LEU A 266 2.42 -13.22 1.06
N ILE A 267 3.63 -13.04 0.53
CA ILE A 267 4.65 -14.09 0.35
C ILE A 267 5.98 -13.68 0.97
N LYS A 268 6.63 -14.59 1.69
CA LYS A 268 8.02 -14.45 2.13
C LYS A 268 8.96 -14.72 0.95
N VAL A 269 9.17 -13.71 0.10
CA VAL A 269 9.99 -13.78 -1.14
C VAL A 269 11.31 -14.55 -0.97
N GLY A 270 12.05 -14.34 0.13
CA GLY A 270 13.33 -15.03 0.38
C GLY A 270 13.21 -16.52 0.74
N ARG A 271 12.06 -16.95 1.26
CA ARG A 271 11.77 -18.34 1.65
C ARG A 271 10.83 -19.05 0.68
N ARG A 272 10.20 -18.31 -0.25
CA ARG A 272 9.27 -18.82 -1.27
C ARG A 272 8.10 -19.59 -0.65
N GLU A 273 7.60 -19.07 0.46
CA GLU A 273 6.45 -19.60 1.20
C GLU A 273 5.44 -18.47 1.40
N TRP A 274 4.17 -18.82 1.58
CA TRP A 274 3.16 -17.85 2.00
C TRP A 274 3.61 -17.24 3.32
N ASP A 275 3.43 -15.93 3.44
CA ASP A 275 3.56 -15.29 4.74
C ASP A 275 2.32 -15.65 5.55
N GLU A 276 2.40 -16.81 6.20
CA GLU A 276 1.26 -17.44 6.88
C GLU A 276 0.57 -16.48 7.86
N GLU A 277 1.37 -15.71 8.57
CA GLU A 277 0.92 -14.70 9.52
C GLU A 277 0.14 -13.58 8.84
N VAL A 278 0.68 -13.02 7.75
CA VAL A 278 0.00 -11.99 6.95
C VAL A 278 -1.28 -12.53 6.30
N VAL A 279 -1.26 -13.77 5.82
CA VAL A 279 -2.43 -14.43 5.23
C VAL A 279 -3.51 -14.66 6.29
N GLN A 280 -3.14 -15.17 7.46
CA GLN A 280 -4.06 -15.38 8.58
C GLN A 280 -4.65 -14.07 9.11
N ASP A 281 -3.89 -12.99 9.01
CA ASP A 281 -4.31 -11.69 9.48
C ASP A 281 -5.27 -10.98 8.52
N LEU A 282 -5.06 -11.11 7.20
CA LEU A 282 -5.89 -10.43 6.19
C LEU A 282 -7.13 -11.20 5.75
N PHE A 283 -7.12 -12.53 5.85
CA PHE A 283 -8.15 -13.38 5.29
C PHE A 283 -8.89 -14.16 6.38
N VAL A 284 -10.15 -14.50 6.13
CA VAL A 284 -10.90 -15.38 7.04
C VAL A 284 -10.31 -16.79 7.04
N ALA A 285 -10.46 -17.54 8.13
CA ALA A 285 -9.86 -18.88 8.31
C ALA A 285 -10.13 -19.85 7.14
N ARG A 286 -11.33 -19.79 6.54
CA ARG A 286 -11.68 -20.56 5.34
C ARG A 286 -10.72 -20.26 4.18
N ASP A 287 -10.48 -18.99 3.91
CA ASP A 287 -9.69 -18.50 2.79
C ASP A 287 -8.19 -18.67 3.07
N CYS A 288 -7.76 -18.57 4.33
CA CYS A 288 -6.39 -18.86 4.74
C CYS A 288 -5.98 -20.28 4.36
N ASN A 289 -6.79 -21.29 4.71
CA ASN A 289 -6.49 -22.69 4.37
C ASN A 289 -6.34 -22.90 2.85
N LEU A 290 -7.14 -22.18 2.06
CA LEU A 290 -7.06 -22.23 0.61
C LEU A 290 -5.78 -21.57 0.10
N ILE A 291 -5.48 -20.35 0.57
CA ILE A 291 -4.28 -19.58 0.18
C ILE A 291 -3.02 -20.35 0.55
N LEU A 292 -2.90 -20.80 1.81
CA LEU A 292 -1.74 -21.54 2.32
C LEU A 292 -1.56 -22.89 1.64
N GLY A 293 -2.65 -23.49 1.16
CA GLY A 293 -2.63 -24.72 0.37
C GLY A 293 -2.15 -24.53 -1.08
N ILE A 294 -1.95 -23.29 -1.56
CA ILE A 294 -1.45 -23.03 -2.91
C ILE A 294 0.08 -23.24 -2.93
N PRO A 295 0.62 -24.19 -3.71
CA PRO A 295 2.06 -24.38 -3.80
C PRO A 295 2.74 -23.19 -4.49
N ILE A 296 3.80 -22.65 -3.86
CA ILE A 296 4.67 -21.62 -4.44
C ILE A 296 5.90 -22.34 -5.03
N ASP A 297 5.74 -22.88 -6.24
CA ASP A 297 6.73 -23.75 -6.88
C ASP A 297 7.86 -23.01 -7.63
N ILE A 298 9.02 -23.66 -7.76
CA ILE A 298 10.35 -23.11 -8.13
C ILE A 298 10.70 -23.21 -9.63
N VAL A 299 9.86 -23.78 -10.50
CA VAL A 299 10.35 -24.23 -11.82
C VAL A 299 10.22 -23.17 -12.92
N ASP A 300 11.28 -23.05 -13.72
CA ASP A 300 11.51 -22.23 -14.94
C ASP A 300 10.51 -22.47 -16.11
N MET A 301 9.35 -23.06 -15.81
CA MET A 301 8.27 -23.31 -16.75
C MET A 301 6.93 -23.03 -16.08
N ASP A 302 6.17 -22.09 -16.65
CA ASP A 302 4.77 -21.82 -16.33
C ASP A 302 3.93 -23.11 -16.40
N ARG A 303 3.79 -23.82 -15.28
CA ARG A 303 2.76 -24.84 -15.08
C ARG A 303 2.22 -24.74 -13.66
N TRP A 304 1.05 -24.13 -13.53
CA TRP A 304 0.24 -24.31 -12.33
C TRP A 304 -0.26 -25.75 -12.28
N HIS A 305 0.17 -26.50 -11.26
CA HIS A 305 -0.58 -27.63 -10.76
C HIS A 305 -0.86 -27.41 -9.27
N MET A 306 -1.89 -26.63 -8.94
CA MET A 306 -2.85 -27.17 -7.97
C MET A 306 -3.47 -28.38 -8.67
N ASN A 307 -3.77 -29.47 -7.97
CA ASN A 307 -4.60 -30.51 -8.57
C ASN A 307 -5.84 -29.81 -9.15
N SER A 308 -5.98 -29.80 -10.47
CA SER A 308 -6.94 -28.95 -11.20
C SER A 308 -8.38 -29.16 -10.75
N VAL A 309 -8.61 -30.26 -10.05
CA VAL A 309 -9.86 -30.64 -9.41
C VAL A 309 -10.19 -29.75 -8.20
N GLU A 310 -9.24 -29.35 -7.34
CA GLU A 310 -9.58 -28.64 -6.10
C GLU A 310 -9.90 -27.15 -6.33
N PHE A 311 -9.12 -26.45 -7.14
CA PHE A 311 -9.40 -25.04 -7.47
C PHE A 311 -10.66 -24.89 -8.31
N ASP A 312 -10.87 -25.75 -9.32
CA ASP A 312 -12.06 -25.71 -10.16
C ASP A 312 -13.31 -26.06 -9.36
N VAL A 313 -13.26 -27.09 -8.49
CA VAL A 313 -14.38 -27.43 -7.59
C VAL A 313 -14.67 -26.32 -6.58
N TRP A 314 -13.64 -25.71 -6.00
CA TRP A 314 -13.82 -24.57 -5.10
C TRP A 314 -14.42 -23.36 -5.83
N PHE A 315 -13.80 -22.93 -6.93
CA PHE A 315 -14.21 -21.74 -7.69
C PHE A 315 -15.61 -21.93 -8.25
N LYS A 316 -15.91 -23.10 -8.81
CA LYS A 316 -17.26 -23.47 -9.26
C LYS A 316 -18.25 -23.49 -8.10
N GLY A 317 -17.88 -24.01 -6.93
CA GLY A 317 -18.71 -23.98 -5.72
C GLY A 317 -19.00 -22.57 -5.20
N VAL A 318 -18.11 -21.60 -5.41
CA VAL A 318 -18.36 -20.17 -5.13
C VAL A 318 -19.31 -19.58 -6.17
N VAL A 319 -19.06 -19.84 -7.46
CA VAL A 319 -19.86 -19.35 -8.61
C VAL A 319 -21.30 -19.86 -8.56
N GLU A 320 -21.50 -21.12 -8.20
CA GLU A 320 -22.82 -21.74 -8.16
C GLU A 320 -23.70 -21.22 -7.00
N ARG A 321 -23.12 -20.68 -5.94
CA ARG A 321 -23.87 -20.16 -4.77
C ARG A 321 -24.57 -18.82 -5.03
N ARG A 322 -24.30 -18.16 -6.17
CA ARG A 322 -24.93 -16.88 -6.63
C ARG A 322 -25.05 -15.79 -5.54
N ASN A 323 -24.16 -15.81 -4.55
CA ASN A 323 -24.08 -14.78 -3.52
C ASN A 323 -23.01 -13.78 -3.95
N SER A 324 -23.42 -12.55 -4.23
CA SER A 324 -22.54 -11.49 -4.76
C SER A 324 -21.36 -11.23 -3.83
N THR A 325 -21.58 -11.18 -2.52
CA THR A 325 -20.52 -10.94 -1.54
C THR A 325 -19.47 -12.04 -1.54
N LEU A 326 -19.90 -13.32 -1.58
CA LEU A 326 -19.01 -14.48 -1.67
C LEU A 326 -18.24 -14.56 -2.99
N MET A 327 -18.90 -14.21 -4.09
CA MET A 327 -18.29 -14.14 -5.42
C MET A 327 -17.24 -13.04 -5.52
N GLU A 328 -17.51 -11.90 -4.91
CA GLU A 328 -16.58 -10.79 -4.82
C GLU A 328 -15.40 -11.17 -3.92
N GLU A 329 -15.62 -11.76 -2.74
CA GLU A 329 -14.58 -12.28 -1.85
C GLU A 329 -13.63 -13.24 -2.59
N ALA A 330 -14.17 -14.25 -3.27
CA ALA A 330 -13.37 -15.22 -4.02
C ALA A 330 -12.56 -14.57 -5.15
N THR A 331 -13.15 -13.61 -5.87
CA THR A 331 -12.48 -12.85 -6.93
C THR A 331 -11.32 -12.03 -6.37
N VAL A 332 -11.53 -11.42 -5.21
CA VAL A 332 -10.51 -10.62 -4.51
C VAL A 332 -9.38 -11.49 -4.00
N THR A 333 -9.70 -12.61 -3.35
CA THR A 333 -8.70 -13.58 -2.89
C THR A 333 -7.87 -14.08 -4.07
N ALA A 334 -8.50 -14.47 -5.18
CA ALA A 334 -7.81 -14.86 -6.41
C ALA A 334 -6.91 -13.76 -7.00
N TRP A 335 -7.36 -12.50 -6.98
CA TRP A 335 -6.57 -11.36 -7.43
C TRP A 335 -5.36 -11.08 -6.51
N SER A 336 -5.54 -11.13 -5.20
CA SER A 336 -4.45 -10.92 -4.23
C SER A 336 -3.38 -12.02 -4.34
N ILE A 337 -3.80 -13.29 -4.54
CA ILE A 337 -2.91 -14.41 -4.86
C ILE A 337 -2.15 -14.14 -6.16
N TRP A 338 -2.85 -13.77 -7.23
CA TRP A 338 -2.26 -13.48 -8.54
C TRP A 338 -1.26 -12.32 -8.47
N LYS A 339 -1.61 -11.24 -7.78
CA LYS A 339 -0.76 -10.06 -7.58
C LYS A 339 0.49 -10.42 -6.78
N ALA A 340 0.36 -11.07 -5.63
CA ALA A 340 1.50 -11.47 -4.80
C ALA A 340 2.48 -12.40 -5.55
N ARG A 341 1.95 -13.36 -6.35
CA ARG A 341 2.78 -14.20 -7.23
C ARG A 341 3.46 -13.37 -8.32
N ASN A 342 2.74 -12.46 -8.96
CA ASN A 342 3.31 -11.64 -10.01
C ASN A 342 4.38 -10.70 -9.47
N ASP A 343 4.16 -10.05 -8.34
CA ASP A 343 5.17 -9.20 -7.72
C ASP A 343 6.43 -10.03 -7.38
N LEU A 344 6.29 -11.29 -6.93
CA LEU A 344 7.40 -12.24 -6.78
C LEU A 344 8.12 -12.53 -8.11
N LEU A 345 7.38 -12.93 -9.15
CA LEU A 345 7.94 -13.27 -10.46
C LEU A 345 8.59 -12.06 -11.16
N TRP A 346 8.01 -10.88 -11.01
CA TRP A 346 8.49 -9.63 -11.59
C TRP A 346 9.64 -9.03 -10.77
N ASP A 347 9.70 -9.20 -9.46
CA ASP A 347 10.88 -8.86 -8.64
C ASP A 347 12.08 -9.77 -8.97
N PHE A 348 11.84 -11.06 -9.25
CA PHE A 348 12.88 -11.95 -9.79
C PHE A 348 13.34 -11.50 -11.19
N LYS A 349 12.45 -10.96 -12.02
CA LYS A 349 12.83 -10.29 -13.28
C LYS A 349 13.51 -8.94 -13.06
N SER A 350 13.24 -8.20 -11.99
CA SER A 350 13.87 -6.89 -11.71
C SER A 350 15.32 -7.02 -11.25
N MET A 351 15.72 -8.16 -10.66
CA MET A 351 17.15 -8.51 -10.52
C MET A 351 17.86 -8.73 -11.87
N PHE A 352 17.10 -8.98 -12.93
CA PHE A 352 17.54 -9.09 -14.32
C PHE A 352 16.83 -8.03 -15.17
N VAL A 353 16.84 -6.75 -14.78
CA VAL A 353 16.45 -5.70 -15.73
C VAL A 353 17.32 -5.89 -16.96
N LYS A 354 16.72 -6.42 -18.04
CA LYS A 354 17.26 -6.31 -19.39
C LYS A 354 17.24 -4.83 -19.69
N ARG A 355 18.34 -4.15 -19.33
CA ARG A 355 18.62 -2.82 -19.88
C ARG A 355 18.51 -2.99 -21.38
N TRP A 356 17.81 -2.07 -22.03
CA TRP A 356 17.67 -2.05 -23.48
C TRP A 356 19.02 -2.39 -24.12
N VAL A 357 19.06 -3.49 -24.89
CA VAL A 357 20.29 -3.95 -25.55
C VAL A 357 20.20 -3.55 -27.01
N LYS A 358 21.26 -2.91 -27.52
CA LYS A 358 21.38 -2.57 -28.94
C LYS A 358 21.18 -3.81 -29.82
N PRO A 359 20.48 -3.69 -30.96
CA PRO A 359 20.35 -4.81 -31.87
C PRO A 359 21.70 -5.18 -32.51
N VAL A 360 21.81 -6.40 -33.03
CA VAL A 360 23.02 -6.88 -33.71
C VAL A 360 23.30 -6.01 -34.95
N ASN A 361 24.58 -5.84 -35.32
CA ASN A 361 24.97 -5.08 -36.51
C ASN A 361 24.20 -5.52 -37.76
N GLY A 362 23.57 -4.55 -38.44
CA GLY A 362 22.72 -4.78 -39.60
C GLY A 362 21.22 -4.96 -39.29
N MET A 363 20.82 -4.99 -38.01
CA MET A 363 19.42 -5.07 -37.59
C MET A 363 18.87 -3.71 -37.12
N ILE A 364 17.56 -3.54 -37.24
CA ILE A 364 16.81 -2.43 -36.64
C ILE A 364 15.91 -2.99 -35.53
N LYS A 365 15.92 -2.37 -34.36
CA LYS A 365 15.02 -2.71 -33.25
C LYS A 365 13.91 -1.69 -33.17
N ILE A 366 12.65 -2.15 -33.12
CA ILE A 366 11.47 -1.30 -33.06
C ILE A 366 10.71 -1.59 -31.77
N ASN A 367 10.66 -0.61 -30.87
CA ASN A 367 9.85 -0.69 -29.67
C ASN A 367 8.45 -0.12 -29.97
N VAL A 368 7.42 -0.85 -29.55
CA VAL A 368 6.01 -0.52 -29.79
C VAL A 368 5.23 -0.54 -28.48
N ASP A 369 4.45 0.51 -28.25
CA ASP A 369 3.47 0.60 -27.17
C ASP A 369 2.13 1.14 -27.68
N GLY A 370 1.04 0.93 -26.94
CA GLY A 370 -0.29 1.41 -27.31
C GLY A 370 -1.09 1.90 -26.11
N THR A 371 -1.72 3.06 -26.27
CA THR A 371 -2.48 3.75 -25.21
C THR A 371 -3.96 3.81 -25.58
N VAL A 372 -4.84 3.78 -24.57
CA VAL A 372 -6.28 4.01 -24.74
C VAL A 372 -6.69 5.25 -23.95
N PHE A 373 -7.46 6.12 -24.59
CA PHE A 373 -7.98 7.37 -24.06
C PHE A 373 -9.50 7.23 -23.87
N ALA A 374 -9.90 6.73 -22.70
CA ALA A 374 -11.29 6.36 -22.44
C ALA A 374 -12.26 7.57 -22.45
N LYS A 375 -11.80 8.76 -22.05
CA LYS A 375 -12.65 9.98 -22.05
C LYS A 375 -12.87 10.53 -23.46
N GLU A 376 -11.87 10.37 -24.32
CA GLU A 376 -11.82 10.89 -25.67
C GLU A 376 -12.34 9.90 -26.72
N CYS A 377 -12.72 8.68 -26.30
CA CYS A 377 -13.08 7.57 -27.18
C CYS A 377 -12.05 7.39 -28.30
N ALA A 378 -10.78 7.25 -27.90
CA ALA A 378 -9.66 7.17 -28.82
C ALA A 378 -8.58 6.22 -28.31
N TYR A 379 -7.66 5.86 -29.20
CA TYR A 379 -6.48 5.06 -28.87
C TYR A 379 -5.31 5.46 -29.77
N ASP A 380 -4.10 5.15 -29.32
CA ASP A 380 -2.89 5.35 -30.10
C ASP A 380 -1.93 4.14 -30.07
N GLY A 381 -0.95 4.19 -30.97
CA GLY A 381 0.22 3.32 -30.97
C GLY A 381 1.48 4.16 -31.17
N GLY A 382 2.42 4.07 -30.24
CA GLY A 382 3.73 4.71 -30.30
C GLY A 382 4.80 3.74 -30.82
N ILE A 383 5.66 4.22 -31.72
CA ILE A 383 6.69 3.41 -32.38
C ILE A 383 8.03 4.15 -32.34
N ILE A 384 9.09 3.47 -31.88
CA ILE A 384 10.47 3.98 -31.90
C ILE A 384 11.37 2.95 -32.58
N ALA A 385 11.97 3.30 -33.72
CA ALA A 385 12.95 2.49 -34.43
C ALA A 385 14.38 2.95 -34.13
N ARG A 386 15.26 2.01 -33.76
CA ARG A 386 16.67 2.25 -33.43
C ARG A 386 17.62 1.36 -34.22
N GLY A 387 18.77 1.91 -34.58
CA GLY A 387 19.85 1.20 -35.27
C GLY A 387 20.74 0.40 -34.32
N ALA A 388 21.66 -0.38 -34.89
CA ALA A 388 22.67 -1.15 -34.13
C ALA A 388 23.69 -0.26 -33.42
N ASP A 389 23.81 1.00 -33.81
CA ASP A 389 24.58 2.04 -33.13
C ASP A 389 23.87 2.60 -31.88
N GLY A 390 22.59 2.24 -31.68
CA GLY A 390 21.76 2.72 -30.59
C GLY A 390 21.04 4.04 -30.85
N ASN A 391 21.28 4.66 -32.01
CA ASN A 391 20.63 5.92 -32.36
C ASN A 391 19.19 5.68 -32.83
N ILE A 392 18.32 6.65 -32.56
CA ILE A 392 16.95 6.67 -33.08
C ILE A 392 17.03 6.93 -34.58
N ILE A 393 16.49 6.00 -35.37
CA ILE A 393 16.33 6.15 -36.82
C ILE A 393 15.08 6.96 -37.11
N GLU A 394 13.97 6.62 -36.45
CA GLU A 394 12.68 7.28 -36.64
C GLU A 394 11.78 6.97 -35.44
N ALA A 395 10.93 7.93 -35.05
CA ALA A 395 9.89 7.74 -34.06
C ALA A 395 8.59 8.37 -34.58
N PHE A 396 7.47 7.68 -34.40
CA PHE A 396 6.17 8.15 -34.85
C PHE A 396 5.04 7.55 -34.01
N ALA A 397 3.89 8.21 -34.01
CA ALA A 397 2.70 7.74 -33.31
C ALA A 397 1.51 7.70 -34.28
N VAL A 398 0.56 6.82 -34.01
CA VAL A 398 -0.68 6.69 -34.78
C VAL A 398 -1.85 6.90 -33.83
N PHE A 399 -2.69 7.88 -34.13
CA PHE A 399 -3.90 8.17 -33.36
C PHE A 399 -5.16 7.74 -34.15
N ARG A 400 -6.15 7.20 -33.45
CA ARG A 400 -7.41 6.73 -34.02
C ARG A 400 -8.56 7.01 -33.05
N LEU A 401 -9.72 7.36 -33.62
CA LEU A 401 -10.98 7.45 -32.89
C LEU A 401 -11.63 6.07 -32.83
N GLY A 402 -12.24 5.76 -31.69
CA GLY A 402 -12.91 4.50 -31.38
C GLY A 402 -12.54 3.96 -30.00
N GLU A 403 -13.41 3.12 -29.45
CA GLU A 403 -13.16 2.40 -28.22
C GLU A 403 -12.64 1.00 -28.53
N VAL A 404 -11.47 0.68 -28.01
CA VAL A 404 -10.85 -0.64 -28.18
C VAL A 404 -10.24 -1.10 -26.87
N GLN A 405 -10.14 -2.42 -26.69
CA GLN A 405 -9.36 -2.96 -25.58
C GLN A 405 -7.87 -2.59 -25.72
N PRO A 406 -7.12 -2.38 -24.62
CA PRO A 406 -5.69 -2.03 -24.68
C PRO A 406 -4.84 -2.96 -25.55
N MET A 407 -5.18 -4.25 -25.58
CA MET A 407 -4.51 -5.23 -26.46
C MET A 407 -4.62 -4.87 -27.95
N ILE A 408 -5.77 -4.36 -28.38
CA ILE A 408 -6.02 -3.99 -29.78
C ILE A 408 -5.21 -2.74 -30.15
N ALA A 409 -5.09 -1.76 -29.25
CA ALA A 409 -4.22 -0.60 -29.45
C ALA A 409 -2.75 -1.01 -29.69
N LYS A 410 -2.25 -1.97 -28.90
CA LYS A 410 -0.88 -2.50 -29.06
C LYS A 410 -0.70 -3.27 -30.38
N ILE A 411 -1.66 -4.11 -30.76
CA ILE A 411 -1.63 -4.82 -32.07
C ILE A 411 -1.63 -3.82 -33.23
N ILE A 412 -2.38 -2.72 -33.11
CA ILE A 412 -2.39 -1.66 -34.11
C ILE A 412 -1.02 -0.99 -34.19
N GLY A 413 -0.39 -0.67 -33.07
CA GLY A 413 0.99 -0.18 -33.05
C GLY A 413 1.97 -1.10 -33.81
N ILE A 414 1.86 -2.43 -33.61
CA ILE A 414 2.70 -3.42 -34.29
C ILE A 414 2.41 -3.44 -35.80
N LYS A 415 1.13 -3.42 -36.18
CA LYS A 415 0.71 -3.41 -37.58
C LYS A 415 1.19 -2.15 -38.32
N GLU A 416 1.19 -1.00 -37.66
CA GLU A 416 1.71 0.26 -38.23
C GLU A 416 3.24 0.26 -38.31
N ALA A 417 3.94 -0.29 -37.32
CA ALA A 417 5.38 -0.56 -37.41
C ALA A 417 5.71 -1.42 -38.64
N LEU A 418 5.02 -2.56 -38.82
CA LEU A 418 5.19 -3.46 -39.98
C LEU A 418 4.92 -2.75 -41.32
N SER A 419 3.93 -1.86 -41.35
CA SER A 419 3.60 -1.07 -42.53
C SER A 419 4.71 -0.06 -42.87
N TRP A 420 5.30 0.56 -41.85
CA TRP A 420 6.46 1.44 -41.99
C TRP A 420 7.69 0.68 -42.53
N ILE A 421 7.97 -0.52 -42.01
CA ILE A 421 9.06 -1.40 -42.48
C ILE A 421 8.92 -1.69 -43.97
N LYS A 422 7.72 -2.09 -44.39
CA LYS A 422 7.40 -2.38 -45.80
C LYS A 422 7.66 -1.14 -46.67
N LYS A 423 7.26 0.05 -46.21
CA LYS A 423 7.48 1.31 -46.95
C LYS A 423 8.97 1.67 -47.07
N LYS A 424 9.78 1.36 -46.06
CA LYS A 424 11.22 1.67 -46.03
C LYS A 424 12.10 0.58 -46.66
N ASN A 425 11.49 -0.49 -47.18
CA ASN A 425 12.17 -1.65 -47.79
C ASN A 425 13.26 -2.25 -46.88
N ARG A 426 12.95 -2.43 -45.59
CA ARG A 426 13.87 -3.03 -44.59
C ARG A 426 13.52 -4.49 -44.37
N SER A 427 14.53 -5.35 -44.33
CA SER A 427 14.36 -6.81 -44.29
C SER A 427 14.79 -7.48 -42.99
N VAL A 428 15.53 -6.79 -42.11
CA VAL A 428 16.05 -7.39 -40.87
C VAL A 428 15.69 -6.53 -39.65
N ILE A 429 14.77 -7.04 -38.83
CA ILE A 429 14.22 -6.29 -37.70
C ILE A 429 13.90 -7.17 -36.49
N LEU A 430 13.88 -6.53 -35.32
CA LEU A 430 13.40 -7.06 -34.04
C LEU A 430 12.30 -6.12 -33.54
N ILE A 431 11.09 -6.63 -33.28
CA ILE A 431 9.99 -5.83 -32.73
C ILE A 431 9.83 -6.17 -31.24
N GLU A 432 9.90 -5.16 -30.38
CA GLU A 432 9.75 -5.26 -28.93
C GLU A 432 8.43 -4.63 -28.51
N THR A 433 7.68 -5.34 -27.65
CA THR A 433 6.43 -4.85 -27.04
C THR A 433 6.31 -5.43 -25.64
N ASP A 434 5.72 -4.70 -24.71
CA ASP A 434 5.41 -5.16 -23.35
C ASP A 434 4.19 -6.11 -23.30
N SER A 435 3.60 -6.45 -24.46
CA SER A 435 2.43 -7.33 -24.55
C SER A 435 2.83 -8.76 -24.91
N LEU A 436 2.93 -9.60 -23.88
CA LEU A 436 3.16 -11.04 -24.04
C LEU A 436 2.06 -11.70 -24.88
N ILE A 437 0.80 -11.28 -24.72
CA ILE A 437 -0.35 -11.84 -25.46
C ILE A 437 -0.24 -11.49 -26.95
N ALA A 438 0.12 -10.25 -27.30
CA ALA A 438 0.32 -9.86 -28.70
C ALA A 438 1.49 -10.62 -29.33
N THR A 439 2.60 -10.76 -28.58
CA THR A 439 3.78 -11.53 -28.99
C THR A 439 3.41 -12.99 -29.26
N GLN A 440 2.69 -13.64 -28.35
CA GLN A 440 2.25 -15.04 -28.49
C GLN A 440 1.25 -15.22 -29.64
N ALA A 441 0.32 -14.28 -29.83
CA ALA A 441 -0.65 -14.33 -30.92
C ALA A 441 0.02 -14.24 -32.30
N LEU A 442 1.03 -13.38 -32.45
CA LEU A 442 1.75 -13.17 -33.71
C LEU A 442 2.81 -14.25 -33.99
N SER A 443 3.45 -14.80 -32.95
CA SER A 443 4.51 -15.81 -33.10
C SER A 443 4.00 -17.21 -33.41
N ARG A 444 2.68 -17.45 -33.34
CA ARG A 444 2.05 -18.74 -33.71
C ARG A 444 1.93 -18.97 -35.22
N HIS A 445 2.16 -17.94 -36.03
CA HIS A 445 2.17 -18.03 -37.48
C HIS A 445 3.56 -17.71 -38.01
N ALA A 446 4.12 -18.61 -38.83
CA ALA A 446 5.50 -18.53 -39.33
C ALA A 446 5.74 -17.25 -40.16
N PHE A 447 6.24 -16.21 -39.51
CA PHE A 447 6.79 -15.02 -40.14
C PHE A 447 8.21 -14.78 -39.62
N TYR A 448 9.12 -14.34 -40.50
CA TYR A 448 10.54 -14.07 -40.20
C TYR A 448 10.77 -12.81 -39.35
N PHE A 449 9.95 -12.59 -38.32
CA PHE A 449 10.08 -11.49 -37.38
C PHE A 449 10.26 -12.05 -35.97
N TRP A 450 11.29 -11.57 -35.27
CA TRP A 450 11.48 -11.88 -33.87
C TRP A 450 10.66 -10.86 -33.07
N PHE A 451 9.69 -11.36 -32.30
CA PHE A 451 8.96 -10.56 -31.32
C PHE A 451 9.50 -10.90 -29.94
N THR A 452 9.93 -9.89 -29.19
CA THR A 452 10.40 -10.08 -27.80
C THR A 452 9.55 -9.25 -26.86
N CYS A 453 9.17 -9.86 -25.74
CA CYS A 453 8.52 -9.17 -24.64
C CYS A 453 9.60 -8.66 -23.68
N ASP A 454 9.59 -7.36 -23.39
CA ASP A 454 10.44 -6.77 -22.35
C ASP A 454 9.86 -7.00 -20.95
#